data_AF-A0A2V8M380-F1
#
_entry.id   AF-A0A2V8M380-F1
#
_cell.length_a   1.000
_cell.length_b   1.000
_cell.length_c   1.000
_cell.angle_alpha   90.00
_cell.angle_beta   90.00
_cell.angle_gamma   90.00
#
_symmetry.space_group_name_H-M   'P 1'
#
loop_
_entity.id
_entity.type
_entity.pdbx_description
1 polymer ?
#
loop_
_entity_poly.entity_id
_entity_poly.type
_entity_poly.pdbx_seq_one_letter_code
_entity_poly.pdbx_strand_id
1 'polypeptide(L)'
;ADIPEILSGVLQREPDWMLLPANVPPRVWELLRLCLEKNPMKRRQVAGDVRIDIELALAAPSLEAAPRKAPASSRLGVWIVAAVAGLVAAVFAIPAIRHLTETPPPEMRLQISTPPPPVPSPSAQGQEAHSN
;
A
#
# COMPACT_ATOMS: atom_id res chain seq x y z
N ALA A 1 25.13 25.44 -20.63
CA ALA A 1 23.94 24.98 -19.90
C ALA A 1 23.27 26.19 -19.30
N ASP A 2 21.97 26.33 -19.51
CA ASP A 2 21.23 27.50 -19.04
C ASP A 2 20.99 27.39 -17.53
N ILE A 3 21.06 28.51 -16.81
CA ILE A 3 20.89 28.57 -15.33
C ILE A 3 19.61 27.87 -14.85
N PRO A 4 18.44 28.03 -15.51
CA PRO A 4 17.21 27.35 -15.10
C PRO A 4 17.32 25.83 -15.17
N GLU A 5 18.05 25.30 -16.15
CA GLU A 5 18.28 23.86 -16.31
C GLU A 5 19.15 23.31 -15.18
N ILE A 6 20.20 24.05 -14.80
CA ILE A 6 21.07 23.69 -13.67
C ILE A 6 20.29 23.70 -12.35
N LEU A 7 19.52 24.75 -12.07
CA LEU A 7 18.71 24.84 -10.86
C LEU A 7 17.66 23.73 -10.80
N SER A 8 17.03 23.42 -11.93
CA SER A 8 16.08 22.31 -12.03
C SER A 8 16.73 20.98 -11.67
N GLY A 9 17.93 20.71 -12.19
CA GLY A 9 18.71 19.52 -11.84
C GLY A 9 19.04 19.44 -10.35
N VAL A 10 19.46 20.56 -9.74
CA VAL A 10 19.75 20.64 -8.30
C VAL A 10 18.49 20.41 -7.46
N LEU A 11 17.33 20.93 -7.85
CA LEU A 11 16.10 20.77 -7.07
C LEU A 11 15.55 19.34 -7.13
N GLN A 12 15.65 18.68 -8.29
CA GLN A 12 15.01 17.38 -8.53
C GLN A 12 15.88 16.19 -8.11
N ARG A 13 17.20 16.33 -8.13
CA ARG A 13 18.13 15.22 -7.89
C ARG A 13 18.76 15.30 -6.50
N GLU A 14 18.92 14.14 -5.87
CA GLU A 14 19.78 13.98 -4.69
C GLU A 14 21.26 13.88 -5.09
N PRO A 15 22.19 14.37 -4.25
CA PRO A 15 23.61 14.16 -4.48
C PRO A 15 23.94 12.67 -4.45
N ASP A 16 24.87 12.25 -5.32
CA ASP A 16 25.34 10.87 -5.32
C ASP A 16 26.28 10.63 -4.12
N TRP A 17 25.72 10.05 -3.07
CA TRP A 17 26.44 9.73 -1.84
C TRP A 17 27.48 8.60 -2.01
N MET A 18 27.48 7.87 -3.14
CA MET A 18 28.48 6.85 -3.43
C MET A 18 29.82 7.45 -3.89
N LEU A 19 29.82 8.70 -4.34
CA LEU A 19 31.04 9.44 -4.71
C LEU A 19 31.87 9.86 -3.50
N LEU A 20 31.30 9.79 -2.28
CA LEU A 20 32.05 10.09 -1.06
C LEU A 20 32.99 8.92 -0.71
N PRO A 21 34.29 9.18 -0.53
CA PRO A 21 35.24 8.12 -0.22
C PRO A 21 34.97 7.51 1.16
N ALA A 22 35.28 6.22 1.31
CA ALA A 22 34.97 5.46 2.52
C ALA A 22 35.76 5.90 3.75
N ASN A 23 36.83 6.69 3.56
CA ASN A 23 37.66 7.25 4.62
C ASN A 23 37.08 8.51 5.27
N VAL A 24 35.94 9.02 4.77
CA VAL A 24 35.28 10.19 5.36
C VAL A 24 34.71 9.83 6.74
N PRO A 25 35.03 10.59 7.81
CA PRO A 25 34.49 10.34 9.13
C PRO A 25 32.95 10.37 9.14
N PRO A 26 32.28 9.50 9.91
CA PRO A 26 30.81 9.44 9.96
C PRO A 26 30.13 10.78 10.27
N ARG A 27 30.74 11.61 11.13
CA ARG A 27 30.23 12.94 11.47
C ARG A 27 30.21 13.90 10.29
N VAL A 28 31.19 13.83 9.39
CA VAL A 28 31.21 14.64 8.16
C VAL A 28 30.08 14.20 7.23
N TRP A 29 29.81 12.89 7.14
CA TRP A 29 28.71 12.36 6.34
C TRP A 29 27.34 12.86 6.85
N GLU A 30 27.14 12.85 8.17
CA GLU A 30 25.92 13.36 8.80
C GLU A 30 25.77 14.88 8.63
N LEU A 31 26.87 15.63 8.79
CA LEU A 31 26.89 17.07 8.54
C LEU A 31 26.46 17.40 7.11
N LEU A 32 27.05 16.74 6.10
CA LEU A 32 26.70 16.96 4.70
C LEU A 32 25.23 16.63 4.41
N ARG A 33 24.71 15.56 5.00
CA ARG A 33 23.29 15.19 4.86
C ARG A 33 22.36 16.29 5.37
N LEU A 34 22.65 16.84 6.55
CA LEU A 34 21.86 17.93 7.13
C LEU A 34 22.08 19.27 6.41
N CYS A 35 23.25 19.52 5.82
CA CYS A 35 23.50 20.73 5.02
C CYS A 35 22.82 20.69 3.65
N LEU A 36 22.70 19.50 3.04
CA LEU A 36 22.12 19.31 1.70
C LEU A 36 20.63 18.89 1.73
N GLU A 37 20.02 18.87 2.91
CA GLU A 37 18.60 18.61 3.09
C GLU A 37 17.75 19.64 2.32
N LYS A 38 16.79 19.14 1.52
CA LYS A 38 15.94 19.97 0.67
C LYS A 38 14.95 20.77 1.51
N ASN A 39 14.49 20.21 2.62
CA ASN A 39 13.60 20.91 3.53
C ASN A 39 14.40 21.92 4.39
N PRO A 40 14.18 23.24 4.22
CA PRO A 40 14.95 24.26 4.95
C PRO A 40 14.78 24.19 6.47
N MET A 41 13.67 23.64 6.98
CA MET A 41 13.44 23.48 8.43
C MET A 41 14.24 22.33 9.03
N LYS A 42 14.66 21.37 8.20
CA LYS A 42 15.50 20.23 8.60
C LYS A 42 16.98 20.46 8.28
N ARG A 43 17.30 21.49 7.51
CA ARG A 43 18.66 21.83 7.11
C ARG A 43 19.43 22.49 8.27
N ARG A 44 20.74 22.26 8.39
CA ARG A 44 21.62 23.12 9.19
C ARG A 44 21.51 24.57 8.69
N GLN A 45 20.97 25.46 9.54
CA GLN A 45 20.73 26.86 9.20
C GLN A 45 21.86 27.79 9.66
N VAL A 46 22.53 27.45 10.77
CA VAL A 46 23.50 28.30 11.45
C VAL A 46 24.92 27.80 11.19
N ALA A 47 25.80 28.70 10.74
CA ALA A 47 27.20 28.37 10.46
C ALA A 47 28.00 27.98 11.73
N GLY A 48 27.60 28.47 12.91
CA GLY A 48 28.18 28.10 14.19
C GLY A 48 28.07 26.60 14.48
N ASP A 49 26.88 26.01 14.27
CA ASP A 49 26.66 24.56 14.47
C ASP A 49 27.50 23.74 13.49
N VAL A 50 27.58 24.16 12.23
CA VAL A 50 28.40 23.51 11.21
C VAL A 50 29.87 23.54 11.60
N ARG A 51 30.36 24.68 12.13
CA ARG A 51 31.74 24.80 12.59
C ARG A 51 32.03 23.85 13.74
N ILE A 52 31.15 23.79 14.73
CA ILE A 52 31.27 22.87 15.88
C ILE A 52 31.32 21.42 15.40
N ASP A 53 30.43 21.04 14.48
CA ASP A 53 30.41 19.69 13.88
C ASP A 53 31.72 19.34 13.17
N ILE A 54 32.30 20.30 12.44
CA ILE A 54 33.60 20.14 11.76
C ILE A 54 34.72 19.95 12.78
N GLU A 55 34.79 20.81 13.80
CA GLU A 55 35.79 20.70 14.87
C GLU A 55 35.70 19.34 15.59
N LEU A 56 34.48 18.88 15.88
CA LEU A 56 34.22 17.56 16.46
C LEU A 56 34.63 16.41 15.52
N ALA A 57 34.40 16.55 14.21
CA ALA A 57 34.79 15.54 13.23
C ALA A 57 36.31 15.45 13.06
N LEU A 58 37.04 16.56 13.21
CA LEU A 58 38.51 16.60 13.18
C LEU A 58 39.13 16.10 14.49
N ALA A 59 38.48 16.36 15.62
CA ALA A 59 38.95 15.91 16.93
C ALA A 59 38.69 14.43 17.20
N ALA A 60 37.74 13.82 16.48
CA ALA A 60 37.50 12.39 16.59
C ALA A 60 38.69 11.62 16.00
N PRO A 61 39.41 10.78 16.77
CA PRO A 61 40.35 9.86 16.18
C PRO A 61 39.58 9.02 15.16
N SER A 62 40.18 8.80 13.98
CA SER A 62 39.70 7.83 13.02
C SER A 62 39.74 6.47 13.70
N LEU A 63 38.73 6.15 14.52
CA LEU A 63 38.43 4.80 14.92
C LEU A 63 38.28 4.09 13.59
N GLU A 64 39.31 3.29 13.28
CA GLU A 64 39.41 2.43 12.12
C GLU A 64 38.02 2.06 11.70
N ALA A 65 37.66 2.46 10.47
CA ALA A 65 36.37 2.30 9.84
C ALA A 65 35.60 1.11 10.45
N ALA A 66 34.94 1.35 11.58
CA ALA A 66 34.19 0.32 12.24
C ALA A 66 33.14 0.01 11.20
N PRO A 67 33.07 -1.24 10.68
CA PRO A 67 32.27 -1.55 9.52
C PRO A 67 30.93 -0.93 9.79
N ARG A 68 30.57 0.06 8.95
CA ARG A 68 29.35 0.87 9.08
C ARG A 68 28.29 -0.14 9.49
N LYS A 69 27.90 -0.18 10.78
CA LYS A 69 26.92 -1.17 11.21
C LYS A 69 25.75 -0.88 10.30
N ALA A 70 25.47 -1.79 9.37
CA ALA A 70 24.30 -1.71 8.52
C ALA A 70 23.16 -1.29 9.45
N PRO A 71 22.37 -0.26 9.08
CA PRO A 71 21.40 0.35 9.99
C PRO A 71 20.68 -0.80 10.69
N ALA A 72 20.83 -0.88 12.02
CA ALA A 72 20.52 -2.08 12.79
C ALA A 72 19.25 -2.73 12.22
N SER A 73 19.48 -3.83 11.49
CA SER A 73 18.62 -4.22 10.37
C SER A 73 17.21 -4.47 10.85
N SER A 74 16.30 -3.65 10.32
CA SER A 74 15.06 -4.05 9.68
C SER A 74 14.10 -4.96 10.44
N ARG A 75 14.24 -5.25 11.74
CA ARG A 75 13.22 -6.03 12.44
C ARG A 75 11.88 -5.30 12.39
N LEU A 76 11.88 -4.00 12.68
CA LEU A 76 10.66 -3.19 12.61
C LEU A 76 10.13 -3.06 11.18
N GLY A 77 11.02 -2.93 10.19
CA GLY A 77 10.63 -2.89 8.76
C GLY A 77 10.05 -4.22 8.27
N VAL A 78 10.61 -5.36 8.69
CA VAL A 78 10.10 -6.70 8.38
C VAL A 78 8.75 -6.93 9.05
N TRP A 79 8.56 -6.48 10.30
CA TRP A 79 7.25 -6.55 10.97
C TRP A 79 6.20 -5.66 10.29
N ILE A 80 6.58 -4.45 9.85
CA ILE A 80 5.67 -3.57 9.11
C ILE A 80 5.30 -4.17 7.75
N VAL A 81 6.28 -4.70 7.00
CA VAL A 81 6.03 -5.36 5.71
C VAL A 81 5.19 -6.62 5.89
N ALA A 82 5.46 -7.43 6.91
CA ALA A 82 4.66 -8.62 7.23
C ALA A 82 3.23 -8.26 7.64
N ALA A 83 3.05 -7.19 8.44
CA ALA A 83 1.72 -6.70 8.83
C ALA A 83 0.94 -6.20 7.61
N VAL A 84 1.56 -5.41 6.74
CA VAL A 84 0.93 -4.90 5.51
C VAL A 84 0.62 -6.05 4.55
N ALA A 85 1.54 -6.98 4.34
CA ALA A 85 1.32 -8.16 3.50
C ALA A 85 0.19 -9.05 4.04
N GLY A 86 0.12 -9.23 5.36
CA GLY A 86 -0.97 -9.96 6.02
C GLY A 86 -2.32 -9.27 5.86
N LEU A 87 -2.36 -7.93 5.97
CA LEU A 87 -3.57 -7.15 5.79
C LEU A 87 -4.07 -7.20 4.35
N VAL A 88 -3.16 -7.07 3.38
CA VAL A 88 -3.46 -7.25 1.95
C VAL A 88 -3.96 -8.67 1.67
N ALA A 89 -3.26 -9.69 2.16
CA ALA A 89 -3.67 -11.09 2.00
C ALA A 89 -5.07 -11.34 2.61
N ALA A 90 -5.38 -10.78 3.78
CA ALA A 90 -6.70 -10.90 4.40
C ALA A 90 -7.80 -10.22 3.57
N VAL A 91 -7.54 -9.03 3.04
CA VAL A 91 -8.48 -8.30 2.17
C VAL A 91 -8.86 -9.10 0.93
N PHE A 92 -7.93 -9.87 0.36
CA PHE A 92 -8.19 -10.69 -0.84
C PHE A 92 -8.65 -12.11 -0.53
N ALA A 93 -8.16 -12.75 0.53
CA ALA A 93 -8.49 -14.13 0.86
C ALA A 93 -9.91 -14.28 1.42
N ILE A 94 -10.36 -13.33 2.26
CA ILE A 94 -11.70 -13.37 2.86
C ILE A 94 -12.81 -13.40 1.80
N PRO A 95 -12.87 -12.49 0.81
CA PRO A 95 -13.91 -12.53 -0.22
C PRO A 95 -13.77 -13.75 -1.14
N ALA A 96 -12.54 -14.17 -1.48
CA ALA A 96 -12.31 -15.34 -2.33
C ALA A 96 -12.82 -16.64 -1.69
N ILE A 97 -12.61 -16.82 -0.38
CA ILE A 97 -13.11 -17.99 0.37
C ILE A 97 -14.64 -17.94 0.47
N ARG A 98 -15.23 -16.77 0.73
CA ARG A 98 -16.69 -16.62 0.78
C ARG A 98 -17.33 -16.95 -0.56
N HIS A 99 -16.78 -16.48 -1.67
CA HIS A 99 -17.27 -16.77 -3.01
C HIS A 99 -17.18 -18.27 -3.36
N LEU A 100 -16.18 -19.00 -2.85
CA LEU A 100 -16.06 -20.44 -3.06
C LEU A 100 -16.96 -21.27 -2.13
N THR A 101 -17.38 -20.69 -1.01
CA THR A 101 -18.23 -21.33 0.00
C THR A 101 -19.68 -20.86 -0.07
N GLU A 102 -20.04 -20.07 -1.09
CA GLU A 102 -21.42 -19.81 -1.46
C GLU A 102 -22.04 -21.14 -1.92
N THR A 103 -22.48 -21.92 -0.94
CA THR A 103 -23.40 -23.03 -1.15
C THR A 103 -24.61 -22.45 -1.90
N PRO A 104 -24.96 -23.00 -3.08
CA PRO A 104 -26.05 -22.48 -3.89
C PRO A 104 -27.30 -22.33 -3.00
N PRO A 105 -28.01 -21.19 -3.08
CA PRO A 105 -29.17 -20.91 -2.23
C PRO A 105 -30.09 -22.13 -2.23
N PRO A 106 -30.53 -22.63 -1.05
CA PRO A 106 -31.38 -23.80 -1.00
C PRO A 106 -32.60 -23.54 -1.89
N GLU A 107 -32.70 -24.30 -2.98
CA GLU A 107 -33.79 -24.20 -3.93
C GLU A 107 -35.09 -24.54 -3.21
N MET A 108 -35.78 -23.51 -2.73
CA MET A 108 -37.07 -23.66 -2.07
C MET A 108 -38.12 -23.84 -3.16
N ARG A 109 -38.29 -25.09 -3.61
CA ARG A 109 -39.30 -25.47 -4.59
C ARG A 109 -40.68 -25.41 -3.94
N LEU A 110 -41.36 -24.27 -4.08
CA LEU A 110 -42.76 -24.10 -3.67
C LEU A 110 -43.67 -24.87 -4.64
N GLN A 111 -44.13 -26.05 -4.25
CA GLN A 111 -45.18 -26.76 -5.00
C GLN A 111 -46.53 -26.08 -4.75
N ILE A 112 -47.13 -25.54 -5.82
CA ILE A 112 -48.51 -25.07 -5.82
C ILE A 112 -49.37 -26.21 -6.36
N SER A 113 -50.14 -26.87 -5.49
CA SER A 113 -51.14 -27.85 -5.89
C SER A 113 -52.28 -27.15 -6.64
N THR A 114 -52.38 -27.36 -7.96
CA THR A 114 -53.55 -26.93 -8.74
C THR A 114 -54.69 -27.92 -8.50
N PRO A 115 -55.87 -27.48 -8.01
CA PRO A 115 -57.04 -28.36 -7.88
C PRO A 115 -57.50 -28.85 -9.26
N PRO A 116 -58.06 -30.08 -9.36
CA PRO A 116 -58.48 -30.65 -10.63
C PRO A 116 -59.53 -29.77 -11.33
N PRO A 117 -59.50 -29.67 -12.67
CA PRO A 117 -60.47 -28.87 -13.40
C PRO A 117 -61.89 -29.39 -13.15
N PRO A 118 -62.88 -28.50 -12.98
CA PRO A 118 -64.26 -28.91 -12.78
C PRO A 118 -64.75 -29.68 -14.00
N VAL A 119 -65.26 -30.89 -13.76
CA VAL A 119 -66.01 -31.68 -14.74
C VAL A 119 -67.20 -30.84 -15.22
N PRO A 120 -67.42 -30.71 -16.54
CA PRO A 120 -68.58 -29.99 -17.06
C PRO A 120 -69.85 -30.78 -16.72
N SER A 121 -70.72 -30.14 -15.95
CA SER A 121 -72.07 -30.62 -15.66
C SER A 121 -72.88 -30.74 -16.96
N PRO A 122 -73.45 -31.90 -17.30
CA PRO A 122 -74.30 -32.04 -18.47
C PRO A 122 -75.69 -31.53 -18.13
N SER A 123 -75.97 -30.26 -18.41
CA SER A 123 -77.33 -29.75 -18.40
C SER A 123 -77.52 -28.67 -19.47
N ALA A 124 -78.57 -28.88 -20.30
CA ALA A 124 -79.14 -27.98 -21.29
C ALA A 124 -78.66 -28.11 -22.75
N GLN A 125 -78.81 -29.30 -23.35
CA GLN A 125 -79.21 -29.42 -24.75
C GLN A 125 -80.49 -30.25 -24.82
N GLY A 126 -81.63 -29.56 -24.85
CA GLY A 126 -82.95 -30.17 -24.88
C GLY A 126 -84.08 -29.15 -24.87
N GLN A 127 -83.87 -28.00 -25.52
CA GLN A 127 -84.93 -27.05 -25.79
C GLN A 127 -84.54 -26.24 -27.01
N GLU A 128 -84.85 -26.77 -28.20
CA GLU A 128 -85.36 -26.01 -29.33
C GLU A 128 -85.79 -26.98 -30.45
N ALA A 129 -87.02 -26.74 -30.94
CA ALA A 129 -87.57 -27.16 -32.23
C ALA A 129 -88.09 -28.61 -32.43
N HIS A 130 -89.38 -28.81 -32.13
CA HIS A 130 -90.34 -29.56 -32.96
C HIS A 130 -91.75 -29.02 -32.62
N SER A 131 -92.29 -28.04 -33.35
CA SER A 131 -93.17 -28.21 -34.53
C SER A 131 -94.43 -29.05 -34.24
N ASN A 132 -95.55 -28.39 -33.88
CA ASN A 132 -96.81 -28.30 -34.66
C ASN A 132 -97.86 -27.47 -33.89
#